data_AF-A0A7V5UJS9-F1
#
_entry.id   AF-A0A7V5UJS9-F1
#
_cell.length_a   1.000
_cell.length_b   1.000
_cell.length_c   1.000
_cell.angle_alpha   90.00
_cell.angle_beta   90.00
_cell.angle_gamma   90.00
#
_symmetry.space_group_name_H-M   'P 1'
#
loop_
_entity.id
_entity.type
_entity.pdbx_description
1 polymer ?
#
loop_
_entity_poly.entity_id
_entity_poly.type
_entity_poly.pdbx_seq_one_letter_code
_entity_poly.pdbx_strand_id
1 'polypeptide(L)'
;TDVSSTEAKEHEWKSALYLYDAIEGGVGFAEKIYEILPKALELCLAVIRECECLAGCPSCVTSMPPGIDDAHLEELLIETNAAVVCTESLLEALLTGKIVMPRIRRFRVDRQEGVVPPEPNAEELKLRQRLERANKILMEKRTRTH
;
A
#
# COMPACT_ATOMS: atom_id res chain seq x y z
N THR A 1 1.82 -0.59 -11.73
CA THR A 1 0.42 -0.94 -11.47
C THR A 1 -0.29 0.29 -10.97
N ASP A 2 -1.56 0.43 -11.29
CA ASP A 2 -2.38 1.57 -10.86
C ASP A 2 -3.78 1.05 -10.47
N VAL A 3 -4.52 1.81 -9.67
CA VAL A 3 -5.86 1.44 -9.20
C VAL A 3 -6.78 2.63 -9.39
N SER A 4 -7.93 2.41 -10.02
CA SER A 4 -9.03 3.36 -10.01
C SER A 4 -10.18 2.81 -9.18
N SER A 5 -10.86 3.68 -8.45
CA SER A 5 -12.09 3.37 -7.75
C SER A 5 -13.06 4.53 -7.96
N THR A 6 -14.26 4.22 -8.42
CA THR A 6 -15.29 5.21 -8.76
C THR A 6 -16.64 4.76 -8.22
N GLU A 7 -17.39 5.71 -7.66
CA GLU A 7 -18.77 5.47 -7.26
C GLU A 7 -19.65 5.52 -8.51
N ALA A 8 -20.18 4.37 -8.93
CA ALA A 8 -21.02 4.25 -10.12
C ALA A 8 -22.47 4.70 -9.85
N LYS A 9 -22.96 4.43 -8.63
CA LYS A 9 -24.23 4.91 -8.06
C LYS A 9 -24.05 5.05 -6.55
N GLU A 10 -24.99 5.69 -5.87
CA GLU A 10 -24.97 5.82 -4.41
C GLU A 10 -24.76 4.45 -3.74
N HIS A 11 -23.66 4.31 -2.98
CA HIS A 11 -23.23 3.05 -2.33
C HIS A 11 -22.84 1.90 -3.29
N GLU A 12 -22.66 2.14 -4.58
CA GLU A 12 -22.20 1.16 -5.58
C GLU A 12 -20.82 1.58 -6.13
N TRP A 13 -19.78 0.86 -5.73
CA TRP A 13 -18.41 1.14 -6.12
C TRP A 13 -17.94 0.23 -7.25
N LYS A 14 -17.22 0.79 -8.22
CA LYS A 14 -16.49 0.06 -9.25
C LYS A 14 -15.00 0.38 -9.15
N SER A 15 -14.20 -0.68 -9.08
CA SER A 15 -12.75 -0.56 -9.02
C SER A 15 -12.10 -1.28 -10.20
N ALA A 16 -10.98 -0.75 -10.68
CA ALA A 16 -10.17 -1.36 -11.71
C ALA A 16 -8.70 -1.38 -11.28
N LEU A 17 -8.03 -2.50 -11.53
CA LEU A 17 -6.59 -2.67 -11.34
C LEU A 17 -5.93 -2.68 -12.72
N TYR A 18 -4.93 -1.82 -12.90
CA TYR A 18 -4.16 -1.71 -14.12
C TYR A 18 -2.77 -2.31 -13.91
N LEU A 19 -2.41 -3.24 -14.78
CA LEU A 19 -1.07 -3.81 -14.88
C LEU A 19 -0.51 -3.48 -16.26
N TYR A 20 0.68 -2.90 -16.28
CA TYR A 20 1.34 -2.44 -17.51
C TYR A 20 2.85 -2.55 -17.34
N ASP A 21 3.55 -2.66 -18.45
CA ASP A 21 5.01 -2.66 -18.48
C ASP A 21 5.51 -1.21 -18.32
N ALA A 22 6.48 -1.00 -17.44
CA ALA A 22 7.06 0.32 -17.20
C ALA A 22 8.03 0.78 -18.32
N ILE A 23 8.40 -0.13 -19.22
CA ILE A 23 9.33 0.14 -20.33
C ILE A 23 8.54 0.70 -21.51
N GLU A 24 9.05 1.77 -22.12
CA GLU A 24 8.48 2.36 -23.33
C GLU A 24 8.36 1.32 -24.46
N GLY A 25 7.21 1.28 -25.13
CA GLY A 25 6.88 0.28 -26.15
C GLY A 25 6.43 -1.07 -25.59
N GLY A 26 6.65 -1.35 -24.30
CA GLY A 26 6.28 -2.61 -23.65
C GLY A 26 7.21 -3.77 -24.02
N VAL A 27 7.36 -4.72 -23.11
CA VAL A 27 8.16 -5.94 -23.30
C VAL A 27 7.31 -7.22 -23.23
N GLY A 28 6.01 -7.09 -23.00
CA GLY A 28 5.01 -8.14 -23.06
C GLY A 28 4.70 -8.82 -21.72
N PHE A 29 5.14 -8.29 -20.56
CA PHE A 29 4.85 -8.94 -19.28
C PHE A 29 3.37 -8.83 -18.90
N ALA A 30 2.80 -7.62 -18.99
CA ALA A 30 1.38 -7.42 -18.72
C ALA A 30 0.48 -8.25 -19.65
N GLU A 31 0.82 -8.30 -20.94
CA GLU A 31 0.13 -9.15 -21.93
C GLU A 31 0.23 -10.63 -21.53
N LYS A 32 1.43 -11.11 -21.19
CA LYS A 32 1.60 -12.50 -20.81
C LYS A 32 0.81 -12.85 -19.54
N ILE A 33 0.81 -11.97 -18.55
CA ILE A 33 0.04 -12.15 -17.31
C ILE A 33 -1.46 -12.20 -17.61
N TYR A 34 -1.96 -11.39 -18.55
CA TYR A 34 -3.35 -11.42 -18.98
C TYR A 34 -3.74 -12.77 -19.61
N GLU A 35 -2.88 -13.35 -20.46
CA GLU A 35 -3.11 -14.69 -21.04
C GLU A 35 -3.23 -15.79 -19.97
N ILE A 36 -2.51 -15.65 -18.85
CA ILE A 36 -2.51 -16.62 -17.74
C ILE A 36 -3.21 -16.09 -16.49
N LEU A 37 -4.14 -15.14 -16.62
CA LEU A 37 -4.71 -14.41 -15.49
C LEU A 37 -5.26 -15.32 -14.38
N PRO A 38 -6.04 -16.39 -14.67
CA PRO A 38 -6.50 -17.30 -13.61
C PRO A 38 -5.33 -17.93 -12.85
N LYS A 39 -4.25 -18.30 -13.54
CA LYS A 39 -3.07 -18.90 -12.92
C LYS A 39 -2.30 -17.89 -12.07
N ALA A 40 -2.20 -16.66 -12.52
CA ALA A 40 -1.60 -15.58 -11.74
C ALA A 40 -2.39 -15.33 -10.44
N LEU A 41 -3.72 -15.31 -10.51
CA LEU A 41 -4.59 -15.14 -9.34
C LEU A 41 -4.51 -16.33 -8.37
N GLU A 42 -4.41 -17.56 -8.87
CA GLU A 42 -4.15 -18.75 -8.03
C GLU A 42 -2.83 -18.62 -7.26
N LEU A 43 -1.77 -18.13 -7.91
CA LEU A 43 -0.47 -17.90 -7.26
C LEU A 43 -0.58 -16.82 -6.18
N CYS A 44 -1.26 -15.71 -6.45
CA CYS A 44 -1.54 -14.68 -5.44
C CYS A 44 -2.29 -15.27 -4.24
N LEU A 45 -3.31 -16.11 -4.48
CA LEU A 45 -4.09 -16.75 -3.42
C LEU A 45 -3.24 -17.71 -2.59
N ALA A 46 -2.34 -18.48 -3.22
CA ALA A 46 -1.39 -19.34 -2.52
C ALA A 46 -0.45 -18.52 -1.62
N VAL A 47 0.12 -17.42 -2.13
CA VAL A 47 0.99 -16.52 -1.35
C VAL A 47 0.27 -15.97 -0.11
N ILE A 48 -0.99 -15.57 -0.26
CA ILE A 48 -1.79 -15.06 0.86
C ILE A 48 -2.03 -16.15 1.92
N ARG A 49 -2.36 -17.37 1.50
CA ARG A 49 -2.68 -18.50 2.41
C ARG A 49 -1.46 -19.11 3.09
N GLU A 50 -0.31 -19.10 2.43
CA GLU A 50 0.94 -19.64 2.96
C GLU A 50 1.66 -18.66 3.89
N CYS A 51 1.30 -17.37 3.84
CA CYS A 51 1.91 -16.36 4.70
C CYS A 51 1.38 -16.44 6.14
N GLU A 52 2.28 -16.50 7.12
CA GLU A 52 1.95 -16.57 8.56
C GLU A 52 1.59 -15.21 9.19
N CYS A 53 1.50 -14.13 8.40
CA CYS A 53 1.21 -12.81 8.92
C CYS A 53 -0.26 -12.67 9.35
N LEU A 54 -0.52 -11.83 10.35
CA LEU A 54 -1.88 -11.54 10.80
C LEU A 54 -2.49 -10.34 10.06
N ALA A 55 -1.75 -9.24 9.94
CA ALA A 55 -2.23 -7.96 9.40
C ALA A 55 -2.01 -7.78 7.89
N GLY A 56 -1.17 -8.61 7.29
CA GLY A 56 -0.49 -8.31 6.03
C GLY A 56 0.97 -7.92 6.26
N CYS A 57 1.83 -8.19 5.28
CA CYS A 57 3.24 -7.83 5.30
C CYS A 57 3.74 -7.56 3.86
N PRO A 58 4.95 -6.98 3.69
CA PRO A 58 5.52 -6.68 2.37
C PRO A 58 5.70 -7.91 1.46
N SER A 59 5.62 -9.13 2.00
CA SER A 59 5.79 -10.38 1.23
C SER A 59 4.49 -10.93 0.64
N CYS A 60 3.31 -10.54 1.17
CA CYS A 60 2.03 -11.07 0.71
C CYS A 60 1.06 -9.95 0.27
N VAL A 61 0.50 -9.21 1.22
CA VAL A 61 -0.31 -8.02 1.01
C VAL A 61 0.09 -6.99 2.06
N THR A 62 0.39 -5.77 1.62
CA THR A 62 0.73 -4.69 2.55
C THR A 62 -0.47 -4.34 3.41
N SER A 63 -0.28 -4.32 4.74
CA SER A 63 -1.33 -3.90 5.69
C SER A 63 -1.72 -2.43 5.46
N MET A 64 -0.75 -1.57 5.16
CA MET A 64 -0.97 -0.14 4.86
C MET A 64 -0.73 0.17 3.37
N PRO A 65 -1.78 0.33 2.56
CA PRO A 65 -1.65 0.84 1.21
C PRO A 65 -1.22 2.33 1.23
N PRO A 66 -0.54 2.81 0.17
CA PRO A 66 -0.18 4.22 0.06
C PRO A 66 -1.42 5.11 -0.03
N GLY A 67 -1.32 6.34 0.48
CA GLY A 67 -2.39 7.33 0.38
C GLY A 67 -3.45 7.27 1.49
N ILE A 68 -3.21 6.48 2.55
CA ILE A 68 -4.01 6.52 3.77
C ILE A 68 -3.44 7.60 4.70
N ASP A 69 -4.21 8.64 4.97
CA ASP A 69 -3.89 9.74 5.89
C ASP A 69 -4.87 9.84 7.07
N ASP A 70 -5.71 8.82 7.26
CA ASP A 70 -6.64 8.70 8.39
C ASP A 70 -6.08 7.79 9.48
N ALA A 71 -5.88 8.34 10.68
CA ALA A 71 -5.29 7.63 11.81
C ALA A 71 -6.15 6.46 12.33
N HIS A 72 -7.48 6.54 12.23
CA HIS A 72 -8.36 5.45 12.64
C HIS A 72 -8.30 4.29 11.63
N LEU A 73 -8.19 4.61 10.35
CA LEU A 73 -7.99 3.61 9.31
C LEU A 73 -6.61 2.96 9.40
N GLU A 74 -5.58 3.73 9.73
CA GLU A 74 -4.23 3.22 10.00
C GLU A 74 -4.24 2.17 11.13
N GLU A 75 -4.84 2.52 12.27
CA GLU A 75 -5.00 1.63 13.41
C GLU A 75 -5.78 0.36 13.02
N LEU A 76 -6.90 0.51 12.30
CA LEU A 76 -7.69 -0.63 11.82
C LEU A 76 -6.87 -1.56 10.92
N LEU A 77 -6.06 -1.03 10.02
CA LEU A 77 -5.28 -1.80 9.06
C LEU A 77 -4.10 -2.54 9.71
N ILE A 78 -3.56 -2.00 10.80
CA ILE A 78 -2.45 -2.61 11.55
C ILE A 78 -2.95 -3.62 12.58
N GLU A 79 -4.05 -3.31 13.29
CA GLU A 79 -4.56 -4.10 14.41
C GLU A 79 -5.63 -5.12 14.02
N THR A 80 -5.88 -5.31 12.72
CA THR A 80 -6.81 -6.32 12.23
C THR A 80 -6.23 -7.12 11.09
N ASN A 81 -6.82 -8.29 10.83
CA ASN A 81 -6.47 -9.12 9.68
C ASN A 81 -7.17 -8.70 8.38
N ALA A 82 -7.78 -7.51 8.35
CA ALA A 82 -8.67 -7.09 7.26
C ALA A 82 -7.99 -7.14 5.89
N ALA A 83 -6.75 -6.65 5.77
CA ALA A 83 -6.04 -6.69 4.49
C ALA A 83 -5.91 -8.11 3.93
N VAL A 84 -5.51 -9.07 4.77
CA VAL A 84 -5.36 -10.48 4.40
C VAL A 84 -6.70 -11.09 3.97
N VAL A 85 -7.72 -11.03 4.83
CA VAL A 85 -8.98 -11.74 4.56
C VAL A 85 -9.82 -11.08 3.47
N CYS A 86 -9.75 -9.76 3.31
CA CYS A 86 -10.42 -9.06 2.22
C CYS A 86 -9.74 -9.35 0.88
N THR A 87 -8.41 -9.40 0.84
CA THR A 87 -7.68 -9.80 -0.37
C THR A 87 -7.94 -11.26 -0.73
N GLU A 88 -7.95 -12.17 0.26
CA GLU A 88 -8.31 -13.57 0.02
C GLU A 88 -9.73 -13.71 -0.56
N SER A 89 -10.72 -13.05 0.05
CA SER A 89 -12.11 -13.04 -0.43
C SER A 89 -12.23 -12.47 -1.85
N LEU A 90 -11.50 -11.39 -2.15
CA LEU A 90 -11.47 -10.81 -3.50
C LEU A 90 -10.88 -11.79 -4.53
N LEU A 91 -9.76 -12.45 -4.21
CA LEU A 91 -9.13 -13.43 -5.09
C LEU A 91 -10.05 -14.64 -5.33
N GLU A 92 -10.71 -15.15 -4.29
CA GLU A 92 -11.71 -16.21 -4.44
C GLU A 92 -12.89 -15.78 -5.31
N ALA A 93 -13.39 -14.56 -5.13
CA ALA A 93 -14.46 -14.02 -5.95
C ALA A 93 -14.05 -13.86 -7.42
N LEU A 94 -12.83 -13.40 -7.70
CA LEU A 94 -12.30 -13.29 -9.06
C LEU A 94 -12.10 -14.66 -9.73
N LEU A 95 -11.69 -15.67 -8.97
CA LEU A 95 -11.45 -17.02 -9.49
C LEU A 95 -12.75 -17.82 -9.69
N THR A 96 -13.73 -17.65 -8.79
CA THR A 96 -14.90 -18.55 -8.71
C THR A 96 -16.24 -17.86 -8.96
N GLY A 97 -16.26 -16.52 -8.99
CA GLY A 97 -17.49 -15.73 -9.04
C GLY A 97 -18.28 -15.70 -7.72
N LYS A 98 -17.78 -16.32 -6.65
CA LYS A 98 -18.48 -16.40 -5.35
C LYS A 98 -17.83 -15.48 -4.33
N ILE A 99 -18.63 -14.60 -3.73
CA ILE A 99 -18.17 -13.74 -2.64
C ILE A 99 -18.31 -14.50 -1.32
N VAL A 100 -17.18 -14.83 -0.72
CA VAL A 100 -17.12 -15.33 0.66
C VAL A 100 -16.86 -14.15 1.58
N MET A 101 -17.80 -13.83 2.46
CA MET A 101 -17.68 -12.62 3.28
C MET A 101 -16.53 -12.75 4.30
N PRO A 102 -15.50 -11.87 4.25
CA PRO A 102 -14.34 -11.95 5.13
C PRO A 102 -14.69 -11.81 6.61
N ARG A 103 -14.05 -12.62 7.45
CA ARG A 103 -14.17 -12.53 8.92
C ARG A 103 -13.01 -11.73 9.49
N ILE A 104 -13.26 -10.46 9.76
CA ILE A 104 -12.28 -9.55 10.36
C ILE A 104 -12.16 -9.83 11.86
N ARG A 105 -10.93 -9.97 12.34
CA ARG A 105 -10.54 -10.17 13.74
C ARG A 105 -9.56 -9.08 14.13
N ARG A 106 -9.73 -8.56 15.35
CA ARG A 106 -8.80 -7.62 15.96
C ARG A 106 -7.76 -8.35 16.80
N PHE A 107 -6.56 -7.81 16.84
CA PHE A 107 -5.50 -8.22 17.75
C PHE A 107 -4.78 -6.96 18.26
N ARG A 108 -4.15 -7.05 19.42
CA ARG A 108 -3.29 -5.96 19.89
C ARG A 108 -1.90 -6.15 19.32
N VAL A 109 -1.36 -5.10 18.73
CA VAL A 109 0.07 -5.01 18.47
C VAL A 109 0.66 -4.23 19.63
N ASP A 110 1.64 -4.81 20.33
CA ASP A 110 2.41 -4.02 21.30
C ASP A 110 3.16 -2.95 20.51
N ARG A 111 2.68 -1.71 20.61
CA ARG A 111 3.29 -0.57 19.94
C ARG A 111 4.69 -0.42 20.53
N GLN A 112 5.72 -0.78 19.76
CA GLN A 112 7.08 -0.47 20.16
C GLN A 112 7.17 1.03 20.34
N GLU A 113 7.57 1.48 21.53
CA GLU A 113 7.88 2.89 21.76
C GLU A 113 8.87 3.29 20.66
N GLY A 114 8.51 4.33 19.89
CA GLY A 114 9.37 4.80 18.81
C GLY A 114 10.77 5.04 19.35
N VAL A 115 11.79 4.65 18.57
CA VAL A 115 13.18 4.93 18.96
C VAL A 115 13.29 6.44 19.14
N VAL A 116 13.48 6.88 20.38
CA VAL A 116 13.76 8.30 20.66
C VAL A 116 15.10 8.58 19.98
N PRO A 117 15.13 9.43 18.93
CA PRO A 117 16.39 9.74 18.29
C PRO A 117 17.32 10.36 19.34
N PRO A 118 18.61 9.99 19.36
CA PRO A 118 19.56 10.59 20.28
C PRO A 118 19.58 12.11 20.07
N GLU A 119 19.89 12.86 21.13
CA GLU A 119 20.04 14.30 20.99
C GLU A 119 21.12 14.63 19.95
N PRO A 120 20.85 15.56 19.02
CA PRO A 120 21.76 15.85 17.93
C PRO A 120 23.07 16.41 18.47
N ASN A 121 24.18 15.91 17.94
CA ASN A 121 25.50 16.42 18.30
C ASN A 121 25.77 17.82 17.69
N ALA A 122 26.85 18.48 18.12
CA ALA A 122 27.18 19.83 17.67
C ALA A 122 27.42 19.94 16.14
N GLU A 123 27.84 18.86 15.47
CA GLU A 123 28.05 18.83 14.03
C GLU A 123 26.73 18.70 13.27
N GLU A 124 25.83 17.84 13.74
CA GLU A 124 24.49 17.66 13.21
C GLU A 124 23.65 18.94 13.35
N LEU A 125 23.79 19.64 14.47
CA LEU A 125 23.11 20.93 14.69
C LEU A 125 23.57 21.96 13.64
N LYS A 126 24.88 22.03 13.38
CA LYS A 126 25.45 22.92 12.35
C LYS A 126 24.99 22.50 10.95
N LEU A 127 24.93 21.21 10.66
CA LEU A 127 24.47 20.69 9.37
C LEU A 127 22.99 21.02 9.15
N ARG A 128 22.11 20.79 10.14
CA ARG A 128 20.69 21.18 10.08
C ARG A 128 20.50 22.66 9.80
N GLN A 129 21.21 23.53 10.52
CA GLN A 129 21.15 24.97 10.28
C GLN A 129 21.57 25.36 8.86
N ARG A 130 22.58 24.69 8.30
CA ARG A 130 23.02 24.92 6.90
C ARG A 130 21.94 24.47 5.91
N LEU A 131 21.35 23.29 6.12
CA LEU A 131 20.28 22.75 5.29
C LEU A 131 19.02 23.63 5.32
N GLU A 132 18.62 24.12 6.49
CA GLU A 132 17.48 25.06 6.63
C GLU A 132 17.72 26.36 5.86
N ARG A 133 18.92 26.95 5.98
CA ARG A 133 19.29 28.15 5.21
C ARG A 133 19.24 27.88 3.71
N ALA A 134 19.80 26.76 3.26
CA ALA A 134 19.78 26.39 1.84
C ALA A 134 18.35 26.18 1.34
N ASN A 135 17.50 25.51 2.12
CA ASN A 135 16.09 25.28 1.76
C ASN A 135 15.31 26.59 1.67
N LYS A 136 15.51 27.52 2.62
CA LYS A 136 14.91 28.86 2.56
C LYS A 136 15.31 29.63 1.30
N ILE A 137 16.58 29.61 0.93
CA ILE A 137 17.08 30.24 -0.31
C ILE A 137 16.45 29.60 -1.55
N LEU A 138 16.33 28.27 -1.58
CA LEU A 138 15.71 27.55 -2.69
C LEU A 138 14.22 27.88 -2.83
N MET A 139 13.49 28.00 -1.71
CA MET A 139 12.09 28.40 -1.69
C MET A 139 11.91 29.85 -2.16
N GLU A 140 12.73 30.78 -1.69
CA GLU A 140 12.72 32.18 -2.14
C GLU A 140 13.05 32.34 -3.63
N LYS A 141 13.92 31.48 -4.18
CA LYS A 141 14.17 31.47 -5.63
C LYS A 141 12.97 30.92 -6.41
N ARG A 142 12.37 29.81 -5.95
CA ARG A 142 11.16 29.24 -6.58
C ARG A 142 9.99 30.22 -6.62
N THR A 143 9.77 31.01 -5.56
CA THR A 143 8.71 32.02 -5.53
C THR A 143 8.98 33.28 -6.37
N ARG A 144 10.24 33.52 -6.76
CA ARG A 144 10.61 34.63 -7.67
C ARG A 144 10.57 34.26 -9.16
N THR A 145 10.43 32.98 -9.49
CA THR A 145 10.42 32.49 -10.89
C THR A 145 9.01 32.16 -11.41
N HIS A 146 7.99 32.40 -10.58
CA HIS A 146 6.57 32.47 -10.93
C HIS A 146 6.10 33.92 -10.78
#